data_AF-A0A2N6CT24-F1
#
_entry.id   AF-A0A2N6CT24-F1
#
_cell.length_a   1.000
_cell.length_b   1.000
_cell.length_c   1.000
_cell.angle_alpha   90.00
_cell.angle_beta   90.00
_cell.angle_gamma   90.00
#
_symmetry.space_group_name_H-M   'P 1'
#
loop_
_entity.id
_entity.type
_entity.pdbx_description
1 polymer ?
#
loop_
_entity_poly.entity_id
_entity_poly.type
_entity_poly.pdbx_seq_one_letter_code
_entity_poly.pdbx_strand_id
1 'polypeptide(L)'
;MNTDLYVRAPVPDPGAISAVSQRLNERRLVTTDVYVCKPKYRPVSLVIELVGIVVSRDEIESTIQDHLTRFLAPLTGGERGAGWPFGEALRPSGLIKQVQQVIGQGVLVQRLGIALDGKGVYEDCRDVIIARHELVFLQSLDLKLHRQARATGGLR
;
A
#
# COMPACT_ATOMS: atom_id res chain seq x y z
N MET A 1 11.11 -3.01 -22.76
CA MET A 1 9.87 -3.27 -22.00
C MET A 1 10.19 -4.32 -20.97
N ASN A 2 10.68 -3.92 -19.79
CA ASN A 2 10.96 -4.85 -18.70
C ASN A 2 9.72 -4.82 -17.81
N THR A 3 8.81 -5.77 -18.01
CA THR A 3 7.69 -5.98 -17.10
C THR A 3 8.28 -6.62 -15.85
N ASP A 4 8.74 -5.78 -14.90
CA ASP A 4 9.08 -6.24 -13.56
C ASP A 4 7.90 -7.05 -13.03
N LEU A 5 8.12 -8.34 -12.81
CA LEU A 5 7.14 -9.29 -12.31
C LEU A 5 6.80 -8.93 -10.86
N TYR A 6 5.97 -7.92 -10.67
CA TYR A 6 5.40 -7.59 -9.39
C TYR A 6 4.45 -8.73 -8.96
N VAL A 7 4.86 -9.44 -7.92
CA VAL A 7 4.03 -10.46 -7.26
C VAL A 7 3.44 -9.83 -6.00
N ARG A 8 2.11 -9.74 -5.93
CA ARG A 8 1.38 -9.10 -4.82
C ARG A 8 1.71 -9.67 -3.44
N ALA A 9 1.80 -10.99 -3.35
CA ALA A 9 2.03 -11.72 -2.11
C ALA A 9 2.95 -12.92 -2.39
N PRO A 10 4.27 -12.71 -2.50
CA PRO A 10 5.20 -13.78 -2.86
C PRO A 10 5.23 -14.84 -1.76
N VAL A 11 5.07 -16.10 -2.16
CA VAL A 11 5.09 -17.24 -1.26
C VAL A 11 6.42 -17.96 -1.43
N PRO A 12 7.24 -18.09 -0.38
CA PRO A 12 8.49 -18.84 -0.48
C PRO A 12 8.20 -20.33 -0.69
N ASP A 13 8.96 -20.93 -1.60
CA ASP A 13 8.94 -22.37 -1.83
C ASP A 13 9.61 -23.14 -0.66
N PRO A 14 9.41 -24.47 -0.56
CA PRO A 14 10.01 -25.26 0.50
C PRO A 14 11.55 -25.21 0.55
N GLY A 15 12.21 -25.06 -0.60
CA GLY A 15 13.67 -24.95 -0.69
C GLY A 15 14.18 -23.65 -0.05
N ALA A 16 13.53 -22.53 -0.33
CA ALA A 16 13.83 -21.24 0.28
C ALA A 16 13.67 -21.28 1.81
N ILE A 17 12.58 -21.89 2.31
CA ILE A 17 12.36 -22.08 3.75
C ILE A 17 13.47 -22.94 4.37
N SER A 18 13.81 -24.06 3.73
CA SER A 18 14.88 -24.96 4.21
C SER A 18 16.23 -24.25 4.27
N ALA A 19 16.61 -23.53 3.22
CA ALA A 19 17.88 -22.80 3.14
C ALA A 19 18.01 -21.72 4.22
N VAL A 20 16.94 -20.96 4.49
CA VAL A 20 16.93 -19.98 5.59
C VAL A 20 16.97 -20.67 6.94
N SER A 21 16.20 -21.75 7.13
CA SER A 21 16.16 -22.50 8.39
C SER A 21 17.53 -23.06 8.77
N GLN A 22 18.22 -23.69 7.81
CA GLN A 22 19.57 -24.20 8.02
C GLN A 22 20.54 -23.08 8.42
N ARG A 23 20.54 -21.98 7.66
CA ARG A 23 21.43 -20.84 7.90
C ARG A 23 21.22 -20.21 9.27
N LEU A 24 19.98 -20.10 9.75
CA LEU A 24 19.70 -19.59 11.09
C LEU A 24 20.05 -20.62 12.19
N ASN A 25 19.78 -21.90 11.95
CA ASN A 25 20.05 -22.97 12.92
C ASN A 25 21.55 -23.11 13.23
N GLU A 26 22.42 -22.93 12.23
CA GLU A 26 23.89 -22.92 12.41
C GLU A 26 24.40 -21.80 13.33
N ARG A 27 23.63 -20.73 13.50
CA ARG A 27 24.04 -19.49 14.21
C ARG A 27 23.23 -19.22 15.47
N ARG A 28 22.29 -20.11 15.82
CA ARG A 28 21.44 -19.94 17.00
C ARG A 28 22.24 -20.16 18.28
N LEU A 29 21.80 -19.53 19.36
CA LEU A 29 22.33 -19.81 20.69
C LEU A 29 21.98 -21.23 21.12
N VAL A 30 22.89 -21.85 21.87
CA VAL A 30 22.61 -23.11 22.57
C VAL A 30 21.36 -22.89 23.44
N THR A 31 20.47 -23.89 23.46
CA THR A 31 19.13 -23.86 24.10
C THR A 31 18.06 -22.93 23.51
N THR A 32 18.25 -22.35 22.31
CA THR A 32 17.21 -21.52 21.64
C THR A 32 16.67 -22.20 20.39
N ASP A 33 15.35 -22.32 20.23
CA ASP A 33 14.75 -22.81 18.99
C ASP A 33 14.39 -21.67 18.03
N VAL A 34 14.67 -21.87 16.73
CA VAL A 34 14.36 -20.90 15.67
C VAL A 34 13.39 -21.54 14.68
N TYR A 35 12.28 -20.85 14.44
CA TYR A 35 11.25 -21.28 13.49
C TYR A 35 11.19 -20.32 12.30
N VAL A 36 11.22 -20.89 11.09
CA VAL A 36 11.04 -20.13 9.85
C VAL A 36 9.65 -20.43 9.31
N CYS A 37 8.86 -19.38 9.13
CA CYS A 37 7.49 -19.47 8.67
C CYS A 37 7.28 -18.61 7.41
N LYS A 38 6.23 -18.93 6.66
CA LYS A 38 5.77 -18.06 5.57
C LYS A 38 5.27 -16.71 6.14
N PRO A 39 5.48 -15.60 5.42
CA PRO A 39 4.89 -14.32 5.82
C PRO A 39 3.37 -14.38 5.76
N LYS A 40 2.72 -13.64 6.66
CA LYS A 40 1.27 -13.40 6.62
C LYS A 40 1.01 -12.11 5.87
N TYR A 41 0.17 -12.16 4.84
CA TYR A 41 -0.19 -11.00 4.06
C TYR A 41 -1.60 -10.53 4.40
N ARG A 42 -1.76 -9.23 4.62
CA ARG A 42 -3.03 -8.55 4.85
C ARG A 42 -3.39 -7.78 3.59
N PRO A 43 -4.47 -8.17 2.87
CA PRO A 43 -4.87 -7.43 1.70
C PRO A 43 -5.49 -6.09 2.12
N VAL A 44 -5.11 -5.02 1.40
CA VAL A 44 -5.54 -3.66 1.67
C VAL A 44 -6.48 -3.19 0.56
N SER A 45 -7.63 -2.66 0.93
CA SER A 45 -8.54 -1.96 0.02
C SER A 45 -8.52 -0.48 0.34
N LEU A 46 -8.40 0.35 -0.69
CA LEU A 46 -8.36 1.80 -0.56
C LEU A 46 -9.57 2.43 -1.25
N VAL A 47 -10.16 3.44 -0.60
CA VAL A 47 -11.11 4.36 -1.23
C VAL A 47 -10.49 5.75 -1.18
N ILE A 48 -10.42 6.44 -2.31
CA ILE A 48 -9.84 7.77 -2.40
C ILE A 48 -10.85 8.73 -3.01
N GLU A 49 -11.10 9.83 -2.32
CA GLU A 49 -11.96 10.91 -2.78
C GLU A 49 -11.07 12.05 -3.29
N LEU A 50 -11.23 12.35 -4.57
CA LEU A 50 -10.50 13.40 -5.27
C LEU A 50 -11.44 14.56 -5.56
N VAL A 51 -10.91 15.78 -5.51
CA VAL A 51 -11.58 16.98 -5.99
C VAL A 51 -10.72 17.70 -7.01
N GLY A 52 -11.31 18.14 -8.11
CA GLY A 52 -10.58 18.94 -9.10
C GLY A 52 -11.12 18.82 -10.51
N ILE A 53 -10.30 19.28 -11.45
CA ILE A 53 -10.54 19.12 -12.88
C ILE A 53 -9.58 18.04 -13.38
N VAL A 54 -10.14 16.89 -13.78
CA VAL A 54 -9.36 15.82 -14.42
C VAL A 54 -9.63 15.83 -15.92
N VAL A 55 -8.59 15.54 -16.70
CA VAL A 55 -8.70 15.35 -18.15
C VAL A 55 -9.21 13.94 -18.46
N SER A 56 -8.74 12.93 -17.72
CA SER A 56 -9.14 11.54 -17.86
C SER A 56 -9.18 10.85 -16.49
N ARG A 57 -10.34 10.25 -16.14
CA ARG A 57 -10.51 9.49 -14.88
C ARG A 57 -9.71 8.18 -14.92
N ASP A 58 -9.74 7.47 -16.04
CA ASP A 58 -9.13 6.16 -16.13
C ASP A 58 -7.59 6.25 -16.08
N GLU A 59 -7.02 7.33 -16.65
CA GLU A 59 -5.58 7.58 -16.58
C GLU A 59 -5.11 7.90 -15.16
N ILE A 60 -5.84 8.76 -14.43
CA ILE A 60 -5.49 9.06 -13.03
C ILE A 60 -5.69 7.82 -12.15
N GLU A 61 -6.72 7.01 -12.42
CA GLU A 61 -6.96 5.75 -11.71
C GLU A 61 -5.82 4.76 -11.89
N SER A 62 -5.45 4.51 -13.15
CA SER A 62 -4.32 3.64 -13.48
C SER A 62 -3.01 4.14 -12.85
N THR A 63 -2.75 5.45 -12.93
CA THR A 63 -1.55 6.07 -12.36
C THR A 63 -1.47 5.89 -10.84
N ILE A 64 -2.57 6.17 -10.13
CA ILE A 64 -2.62 6.01 -8.67
C ILE A 64 -2.50 4.52 -8.30
N GLN A 65 -3.20 3.66 -9.02
CA GLN A 65 -3.17 2.22 -8.77
C GLN A 65 -1.75 1.66 -8.92
N ASP A 66 -1.06 1.99 -10.00
CA ASP A 66 0.32 1.54 -10.24
C ASP A 66 1.28 2.07 -9.18
N HIS A 67 1.16 3.36 -8.83
CA HIS A 67 2.01 3.97 -7.80
C HIS A 67 1.82 3.31 -6.44
N LEU A 68 0.58 3.18 -5.97
CA LEU A 68 0.30 2.59 -4.66
C LEU A 68 0.56 1.08 -4.63
N THR A 69 0.39 0.39 -5.75
CA THR A 69 0.77 -1.03 -5.88
C THR A 69 2.27 -1.21 -5.63
N ARG A 70 3.10 -0.34 -6.22
CA ARG A 70 4.56 -0.38 -6.03
C ARG A 70 4.96 0.09 -4.63
N PHE A 71 4.34 1.17 -4.14
CA PHE A 71 4.63 1.71 -2.82
C PHE A 71 4.31 0.73 -1.69
N LEU A 72 3.20 -0.01 -1.79
CA LEU A 72 2.81 -1.03 -0.82
C LEU A 72 3.41 -2.42 -1.11
N ALA A 73 4.33 -2.53 -2.08
CA ALA A 73 4.92 -3.81 -2.44
C ALA A 73 5.79 -4.37 -1.29
N PRO A 74 5.61 -5.65 -0.91
CA PRO A 74 6.33 -6.24 0.21
C PRO A 74 7.85 -6.38 -0.03
N LEU A 75 8.30 -6.46 -1.29
CA LEU A 75 9.72 -6.67 -1.63
C LEU A 75 10.43 -5.41 -2.13
N THR A 76 9.70 -4.49 -2.77
CA THR A 76 10.28 -3.35 -3.49
C THR A 76 9.68 -2.01 -3.07
N GLY A 77 8.63 -2.02 -2.25
CA GLY A 77 7.92 -0.83 -1.81
C GLY A 77 8.56 -0.16 -0.59
N GLY A 78 7.72 0.57 0.13
CA GLY A 78 8.10 1.38 1.27
C GLY A 78 8.90 2.63 0.87
N GLU A 79 9.09 3.53 1.84
CA GLU A 79 9.78 4.82 1.65
C GLU A 79 11.24 4.66 1.17
N ARG A 80 11.88 3.52 1.47
CA ARG A 80 13.28 3.23 1.08
C ARG A 80 13.41 2.37 -0.18
N GLY A 81 12.30 1.94 -0.78
CA GLY A 81 12.31 1.03 -1.93
C GLY A 81 12.86 -0.37 -1.63
N ALA A 82 12.88 -0.77 -0.35
CA ALA A 82 13.45 -2.03 0.13
C ALA A 82 12.37 -3.04 0.58
N GLY A 83 11.11 -2.79 0.22
CA GLY A 83 9.95 -3.53 0.68
C GLY A 83 9.20 -2.81 1.79
N TRP A 84 7.86 -2.97 1.80
CA TRP A 84 7.05 -2.51 2.93
C TRP A 84 7.49 -3.23 4.22
N PRO A 85 7.78 -2.52 5.32
CA PRO A 85 8.27 -3.16 6.53
C PRO A 85 7.20 -4.02 7.22
N PHE A 86 7.63 -5.14 7.81
CA PHE A 86 6.76 -5.97 8.64
C PHE A 86 6.17 -5.16 9.81
N GLY A 87 4.86 -5.24 9.99
CA GLY A 87 4.14 -4.54 11.06
C GLY A 87 4.07 -3.03 10.94
N GLU A 88 4.58 -2.44 9.84
CA GLU A 88 4.44 -0.99 9.63
C GLU A 88 2.97 -0.65 9.42
N ALA A 89 2.47 0.28 10.23
CA ALA A 89 1.09 0.73 10.20
C ALA A 89 0.80 1.54 8.94
N LEU A 90 -0.42 1.39 8.40
CA LEU A 90 -0.87 2.18 7.27
C LEU A 90 -1.48 3.48 7.78
N ARG A 91 -0.91 4.60 7.35
CA ARG A 91 -1.31 5.94 7.78
C ARG A 91 -2.06 6.63 6.64
N PRO A 92 -3.34 7.01 6.82
CA PRO A 92 -4.10 7.70 5.78
C PRO A 92 -3.39 8.94 5.24
N SER A 93 -2.82 9.76 6.14
CA SER A 93 -2.04 10.96 5.77
C SER A 93 -0.79 10.66 4.94
N GLY A 94 -0.10 9.56 5.25
CA GLY A 94 1.06 9.09 4.48
C GLY A 94 0.66 8.67 3.07
N LEU A 95 -0.42 7.91 2.93
CA LEU A 95 -0.93 7.50 1.63
C LEU A 95 -1.48 8.68 0.82
N ILE A 96 -2.14 9.64 1.45
CA ILE A 96 -2.56 10.90 0.82
C ILE A 96 -1.36 11.61 0.20
N LYS A 97 -0.26 11.73 0.95
CA LYS A 97 0.98 12.34 0.45
C LYS A 97 1.53 11.59 -0.78
N GLN A 98 1.54 10.26 -0.75
CA GLN A 98 2.00 9.44 -1.86
C GLN A 98 1.13 9.61 -3.11
N VAL A 99 -0.19 9.65 -2.95
CA VAL A 99 -1.14 9.90 -4.06
C VAL A 99 -0.95 11.31 -4.62
N GLN A 100 -0.81 12.31 -3.75
CA GLN A 100 -0.65 13.71 -4.16
C GLN A 100 0.61 13.95 -5.00
N GLN A 101 1.64 13.09 -4.89
CA GLN A 101 2.87 13.18 -5.68
C GLN A 101 2.70 12.77 -7.16
N VAL A 102 1.69 11.95 -7.47
CA VAL A 102 1.50 11.40 -8.82
C VAL A 102 0.29 11.97 -9.54
N ILE A 103 -0.57 12.71 -8.84
CA ILE A 103 -1.71 13.39 -9.46
C ILE A 103 -1.31 14.79 -9.96
N GLY A 104 -1.94 15.22 -11.06
CA GLY A 104 -1.65 16.49 -11.72
C GLY A 104 -2.07 17.73 -10.92
N GLN A 105 -1.55 18.88 -11.34
CA GLN A 105 -1.92 20.18 -10.75
C GLN A 105 -3.43 20.44 -10.89
N GLY A 106 -4.07 20.93 -9.83
CA GLY A 106 -5.51 21.20 -9.80
C GLY A 106 -6.39 20.00 -9.39
N VAL A 107 -5.78 18.89 -8.96
CA VAL A 107 -6.46 17.78 -8.30
C VAL A 107 -5.91 17.62 -6.88
N LEU A 108 -6.80 17.50 -5.91
CA LEU A 108 -6.46 17.31 -4.50
C LEU A 108 -7.15 16.06 -3.96
N VAL A 109 -6.45 15.34 -3.08
CA VAL A 109 -7.05 14.26 -2.30
C VAL A 109 -7.80 14.87 -1.12
N GLN A 110 -9.13 14.69 -1.07
CA GLN A 110 -9.95 15.15 0.06
C GLN A 110 -9.96 14.15 1.21
N ARG A 111 -10.01 12.85 0.88
CA ARG A 111 -10.15 11.77 1.85
C ARG A 111 -9.50 10.51 1.30
N LEU A 112 -8.89 9.72 2.18
CA LEU A 112 -8.40 8.39 1.86
C LEU A 112 -8.78 7.44 2.98
N GLY A 113 -9.60 6.45 2.67
CA GLY A 113 -10.01 5.39 3.59
C GLY A 113 -9.24 4.10 3.31
N ILE A 114 -8.94 3.37 4.38
CA ILE A 114 -8.19 2.11 4.37
C ILE A 114 -9.05 1.03 5.01
N ALA A 115 -9.22 -0.09 4.31
CA ALA A 115 -9.83 -1.30 4.84
C ALA A 115 -8.87 -2.50 4.70
N LEU A 116 -8.96 -3.43 5.65
CA LEU A 116 -8.20 -4.69 5.60
C LEU A 116 -9.14 -5.87 5.35
N ASP A 117 -8.60 -6.93 4.75
CA ASP A 117 -9.24 -8.24 4.60
C ASP A 117 -10.58 -8.20 3.86
N GLY A 118 -10.80 -7.19 3.01
CA GLY A 118 -12.06 -7.03 2.26
C GLY A 118 -13.29 -6.76 3.14
N LYS A 119 -13.12 -6.34 4.40
CA LYS A 119 -14.23 -6.15 5.35
C LYS A 119 -15.13 -4.95 5.07
N GLY A 120 -14.77 -4.07 4.13
CA GLY A 120 -15.57 -2.90 3.73
C GLY A 120 -15.72 -1.80 4.79
N VAL A 121 -15.09 -1.95 5.96
CA VAL A 121 -15.00 -0.91 6.99
C VAL A 121 -13.74 -0.09 6.75
N TYR A 122 -13.92 1.14 6.31
CA TYR A 122 -12.83 2.05 5.99
C TYR A 122 -12.50 2.97 7.17
N GLU A 123 -11.22 3.02 7.54
CA GLU A 123 -10.64 3.98 8.47
C GLU A 123 -9.85 5.02 7.69
N ASP A 124 -10.09 6.30 7.95
CA ASP A 124 -9.52 7.41 7.18
C ASP A 124 -8.82 8.46 8.07
N CYS A 125 -9.04 8.40 9.37
CA CYS A 125 -8.54 9.39 10.32
C CYS A 125 -7.43 8.82 11.22
N ARG A 126 -7.45 7.50 11.48
CA ARG A 126 -6.49 6.83 12.36
C ARG A 126 -5.59 5.88 11.60
N ASP A 127 -4.45 5.60 12.21
CA ASP A 127 -3.51 4.61 11.70
C ASP A 127 -4.13 3.21 11.78
N VAL A 128 -4.07 2.49 10.67
CA VAL A 128 -4.50 1.10 10.60
C VAL A 128 -3.32 0.22 11.00
N ILE A 129 -3.43 -0.38 12.19
CA ILE A 129 -2.37 -1.20 12.79
C ILE A 129 -2.22 -2.53 12.06
N ILE A 130 -0.99 -2.87 11.73
CA ILE A 130 -0.58 -4.16 11.15
C ILE A 130 0.21 -4.93 12.21
N ALA A 131 -0.02 -6.24 12.34
CA ALA A 131 0.68 -7.01 13.36
C ALA A 131 2.17 -7.16 13.01
N ARG A 132 3.03 -7.30 14.04
CA ARG A 132 4.51 -7.31 13.93
C ARG A 132 5.10 -8.22 12.83
N HIS A 133 4.42 -9.30 12.44
CA HIS A 133 4.90 -10.28 11.46
C HIS A 133 4.02 -10.34 10.20
N GLU A 134 3.18 -9.33 10.01
CA GLU A 134 2.31 -9.19 8.85
C GLU A 134 2.89 -8.18 7.86
N LEU A 135 2.71 -8.49 6.59
CA LEU A 135 2.95 -7.60 5.46
C LEU A 135 1.63 -7.20 4.84
N VAL A 136 1.64 -6.15 4.05
CA VAL A 136 0.48 -5.66 3.32
C VAL A 136 0.71 -5.78 1.82
N PHE A 137 -0.38 -5.74 1.06
CA PHE A 137 -0.35 -5.49 -0.38
C PHE A 137 -1.66 -4.82 -0.80
N LEU A 138 -1.62 -4.05 -1.88
CA LEU A 138 -2.83 -3.46 -2.44
C LEU A 138 -3.67 -4.54 -3.12
N GLN A 139 -4.89 -4.75 -2.62
CA GLN A 139 -5.88 -5.66 -3.19
C GLN A 139 -6.80 -4.93 -4.17
N SER A 140 -7.31 -3.78 -3.77
CA SER A 140 -8.27 -2.99 -4.55
C SER A 140 -8.16 -1.50 -4.27
N LEU A 141 -8.54 -0.71 -5.26
CA LEU A 141 -8.62 0.75 -5.21
C LEU A 141 -9.97 1.17 -5.80
N ASP A 142 -10.68 2.05 -5.11
CA ASP A 142 -11.89 2.71 -5.61
C ASP A 142 -11.68 4.23 -5.58
N LEU A 143 -11.87 4.88 -6.74
CA LEU A 143 -11.73 6.32 -6.89
C LEU A 143 -13.08 6.99 -7.05
N LYS A 144 -13.33 7.97 -6.17
CA LYS A 144 -14.47 8.87 -6.25
C LYS A 144 -13.98 10.25 -6.63
N LEU A 145 -14.48 10.80 -7.73
CA LEU A 145 -14.12 12.13 -8.19
C LEU A 145 -15.29 13.11 -8.02
N HIS A 146 -15.04 14.16 -7.24
CA HIS A 146 -15.94 15.29 -7.08
C HIS A 146 -15.48 16.44 -7.97
N ARG A 147 -16.39 16.97 -8.79
CA ARG A 147 -16.09 18.14 -9.63
C ARG A 147 -16.08 19.39 -8.76
N GLN A 148 -15.03 20.19 -8.85
CA GLN A 148 -14.98 21.46 -8.15
C GLN A 148 -15.99 22.44 -8.76
N ALA A 149 -16.92 22.94 -7.95
CA ALA A 149 -17.78 24.04 -8.37
C ALA A 149 -16.91 25.30 -8.55
N ARG A 150 -17.00 25.94 -9.71
CA ARG A 150 -16.30 27.20 -9.97
C ARG A 150 -16.81 28.22 -8.95
N ALA A 151 -15.96 28.63 -8.00
CA ALA A 151 -16.32 29.69 -7.07
C ALA A 151 -16.62 30.94 -7.89
N THR A 152 -17.89 31.32 -8.00
CA THR A 152 -18.30 32.59 -8.58
C THR A 152 -17.85 33.66 -7.60
N GLY A 153 -16.67 34.24 -7.85
CA GLY A 153 -16.15 35.34 -7.07
C GLY A 153 -17.08 36.54 -7.17
N GLY A 154 -17.99 36.67 -6.20
CA GLY A 154 -18.68 37.92 -5.92
C GLY A 154 -17.74 38.84 -5.16
N LEU A 155 -16.97 39.65 -5.90
CA LEU A 155 -16.31 40.82 -5.35
C LEU A 155 -17.34 41.96 -5.35
N ARG A 156 -17.66 42.45 -4.15
CA ARG A 156 -18.30 43.75 -3.91
C ARG A 156 -17.21 44.80 -3.72
#